data_AF-A0A7M3X3J8-F1
#
_entry.id   AF-A0A7M3X3J8-F1
#
_cell.length_a   1.000
_cell.length_b   1.000
_cell.length_c   1.000
_cell.angle_alpha   90.00
_cell.angle_beta   90.00
_cell.angle_gamma   90.00
#
_symmetry.space_group_name_H-M   'P 1'
#
loop_
_entity.id
_entity.type
_entity.pdbx_description
1 polymer ?
#
loop_
_entity_poly.entity_id
_entity_poly.type
_entity_poly.pdbx_seq_one_letter_code
_entity_poly.pdbx_strand_id
1 'polypeptide(L)'
;MLLLIGQSITSHLDQIPGEDRSTELESKTIVMHSNNSTDSDTDGVMDIDDDCPNGSSNWASNYSTDHDSDGCQDNGEDTDDDNDGLLDAFDDCPKGDLNWSSNSTT
;
A
#
# COMPACT_ATOMS: atom_id res chain seq x y z
N MET A 1 21.72 -49.33 18.56
CA MET A 1 20.90 -50.48 18.16
C MET A 1 19.56 -50.35 18.89
N LEU A 2 18.44 -50.44 18.14
CA LEU A 2 17.02 -50.25 18.52
C LEU A 2 16.66 -48.81 18.93
N LEU A 3 15.79 -48.02 18.26
CA LEU A 3 14.58 -48.20 17.43
C LEU A 3 13.28 -48.52 18.21
N LEU A 4 12.31 -47.57 18.10
CA LEU A 4 10.85 -47.64 18.29
C LEU A 4 10.35 -47.74 19.75
N ILE A 5 9.24 -47.15 20.23
CA ILE A 5 7.97 -46.61 19.69
C ILE A 5 7.28 -45.89 20.88
N GLY A 6 6.60 -44.75 20.75
CA GLY A 6 5.22 -44.67 20.28
C GLY A 6 4.19 -44.94 21.39
N GLN A 7 3.61 -43.90 21.98
CA GLN A 7 2.31 -43.85 22.69
C GLN A 7 1.82 -42.40 22.51
N SER A 8 0.89 -42.01 21.64
CA SER A 8 -0.46 -42.46 21.28
C SER A 8 -1.42 -42.59 22.47
N ILE A 9 -2.64 -42.06 22.24
CA ILE A 9 -3.90 -42.12 23.00
C ILE A 9 -4.15 -40.92 23.96
N THR A 10 -5.28 -40.21 24.00
CA THR A 10 -6.66 -40.26 23.43
C THR A 10 -7.18 -38.80 23.36
N SER A 11 -8.30 -38.35 22.78
CA SER A 11 -9.62 -38.90 22.46
C SER A 11 -10.33 -37.83 21.59
N HIS A 12 -10.88 -38.17 20.41
CA HIS A 12 -12.33 -38.31 20.20
C HIS A 12 -13.03 -37.04 19.64
N LEU A 13 -13.46 -37.15 18.36
CA LEU A 13 -14.46 -36.33 17.64
C LEU A 13 -14.03 -34.88 17.32
N ASP A 14 -14.14 -34.28 16.14
CA ASP A 14 -14.89 -34.53 14.91
C ASP A 14 -14.14 -33.92 13.71
N GLN A 15 -14.54 -34.36 12.52
CA GLN A 15 -14.08 -33.87 11.23
C GLN A 15 -14.66 -32.48 10.94
N ILE A 16 -13.82 -31.47 10.71
CA ILE A 16 -14.20 -30.32 9.86
C ILE A 16 -13.45 -30.47 8.55
N PRO A 17 -14.13 -30.71 7.42
CA PRO A 17 -13.52 -30.59 6.11
C PRO A 17 -13.46 -29.10 5.76
N GLY A 18 -12.26 -28.53 5.81
CA GLY A 18 -12.03 -27.16 5.34
C GLY A 18 -11.01 -26.40 6.19
N GLU A 19 -9.95 -25.99 5.50
CA GLU A 19 -9.02 -24.91 5.81
C GLU A 19 -7.79 -25.15 6.71
N ASP A 20 -6.68 -24.80 6.04
CA ASP A 20 -5.37 -24.35 6.48
C ASP A 20 -4.37 -25.34 7.06
N ARG A 21 -3.43 -25.74 6.20
CA ARG A 21 -2.08 -26.10 6.64
C ARG A 21 -1.04 -25.73 5.58
N SER A 22 -0.65 -24.47 5.59
CA SER A 22 0.67 -23.92 5.28
C SER A 22 1.67 -24.87 4.59
N THR A 23 1.68 -24.88 3.25
CA THR A 23 2.88 -25.22 2.47
C THR A 23 2.90 -24.37 1.21
N GLU A 24 3.50 -23.18 1.25
CA GLU A 24 3.93 -22.50 0.03
C GLU A 24 5.26 -21.79 0.27
N LEU A 25 6.32 -22.58 0.09
CA LEU A 25 7.62 -22.08 -0.34
C LEU A 25 7.75 -22.47 -1.82
N GLU A 26 7.08 -21.73 -2.69
CA GLU A 26 7.38 -21.77 -4.13
C GLU A 26 7.63 -20.33 -4.58
N SER A 27 8.91 -19.97 -4.65
CA SER A 27 9.31 -18.68 -5.21
C SER A 27 8.96 -18.61 -6.69
N LYS A 28 8.12 -17.62 -7.01
CA LYS A 28 8.02 -16.93 -8.31
C LYS A 28 7.92 -17.81 -9.55
N THR A 29 6.68 -18.08 -9.96
CA THR A 29 6.26 -17.97 -11.36
C THR A 29 4.81 -17.45 -11.40
N ILE A 30 4.68 -16.13 -11.54
CA ILE A 30 3.58 -15.39 -12.20
C ILE A 30 2.18 -16.02 -12.08
N VAL A 31 1.51 -15.91 -10.93
CA VAL A 31 0.06 -15.67 -10.86
C VAL A 31 -0.28 -14.93 -9.57
N MET A 32 -0.94 -13.78 -9.77
CA MET A 32 -1.79 -13.03 -8.84
C MET A 32 -2.44 -13.94 -7.77
N HIS A 33 -2.01 -13.83 -6.52
CA HIS A 33 -2.78 -14.28 -5.36
C HIS A 33 -3.32 -13.03 -4.68
N SER A 34 -4.58 -12.69 -4.96
CA SER A 34 -5.40 -11.59 -4.42
C SER A 34 -4.82 -10.78 -3.25
N ASN A 35 -4.09 -9.73 -3.60
CA ASN A 35 -3.98 -8.48 -2.86
C ASN A 35 -3.71 -7.38 -3.89
N ASN A 36 -4.42 -6.26 -3.79
CA ASN A 36 -4.34 -5.11 -4.70
C ASN A 36 -2.88 -4.77 -5.06
N SER A 37 -2.43 -5.17 -6.25
CA SER A 37 -1.04 -5.07 -6.73
C SER A 37 -1.00 -4.38 -8.09
N THR A 38 -2.02 -3.60 -8.39
CA THR A 38 -2.11 -2.77 -9.59
C THR A 38 -1.56 -1.39 -9.28
N ASP A 39 -0.82 -0.87 -10.25
CA ASP A 39 -0.29 0.49 -10.35
C ASP A 39 -0.74 0.90 -11.76
N SER A 40 -1.87 1.59 -11.80
CA SER A 40 -2.68 1.76 -13.00
C SER A 40 -2.16 2.86 -13.93
N ASP A 41 -1.48 3.88 -13.40
CA ASP A 41 -0.85 4.96 -14.17
C ASP A 41 0.68 4.88 -14.21
N THR A 42 1.27 3.90 -13.52
CA THR A 42 2.69 3.50 -13.60
C THR A 42 3.65 4.55 -13.07
N ASP A 43 3.25 5.28 -12.04
CA ASP A 43 4.06 6.30 -11.36
C ASP A 43 4.95 5.71 -10.22
N GLY A 44 4.74 4.44 -9.88
CA GLY A 44 5.50 3.72 -8.85
C GLY A 44 4.84 3.66 -7.47
N VAL A 45 3.64 4.23 -7.31
CA VAL A 45 2.75 4.03 -6.16
C VAL A 45 1.69 2.98 -6.54
N MET A 46 1.22 2.18 -5.58
CA MET A 46 0.19 1.18 -5.87
C MET A 46 -1.18 1.80 -5.68
N ASP A 47 -2.19 1.38 -6.45
CA ASP A 47 -3.56 1.94 -6.40
C ASP A 47 -4.24 1.95 -5.00
N ILE A 48 -3.69 1.23 -4.00
CA ILE A 48 -4.21 1.23 -2.61
C ILE A 48 -3.60 2.34 -1.74
N ASP A 49 -2.40 2.81 -2.11
CA ASP A 49 -1.62 3.81 -1.41
C ASP A 49 -1.50 5.09 -2.26
N ASP A 50 -2.35 5.22 -3.29
CA ASP A 50 -2.35 6.28 -4.30
C ASP A 50 -3.74 6.96 -4.31
N ASP A 51 -3.77 8.27 -4.03
CA ASP A 51 -4.98 9.10 -4.02
C ASP A 51 -5.43 9.50 -5.44
N CYS A 52 -4.55 9.32 -6.43
CA CYS A 52 -4.75 9.53 -7.85
C CYS A 52 -4.53 8.25 -8.70
N PRO A 53 -5.19 7.11 -8.41
CA PRO A 53 -4.86 5.79 -8.96
C PRO A 53 -5.12 5.61 -10.46
N ASN A 54 -5.55 6.64 -11.19
CA ASN A 54 -5.67 6.62 -12.65
C ASN A 54 -5.21 7.96 -13.23
N GLY A 55 -4.20 8.55 -12.59
CA GLY A 55 -3.68 9.85 -12.89
C GLY A 55 -2.77 9.85 -14.12
N SER A 56 -1.78 10.71 -14.07
CA SER A 56 -0.91 11.04 -15.15
C SER A 56 0.14 9.95 -15.22
N SER A 57 0.51 9.56 -16.43
CA SER A 57 1.52 8.53 -16.62
C SER A 57 2.84 9.13 -17.09
N ASN A 58 3.93 8.37 -16.96
CA ASN A 58 5.30 8.74 -17.37
C ASN A 58 6.02 9.74 -16.45
N TRP A 59 5.71 9.71 -15.16
CA TRP A 59 6.51 10.32 -14.11
C TRP A 59 6.78 9.26 -13.04
N ALA A 60 7.45 9.64 -11.95
CA ALA A 60 7.68 8.72 -10.84
C ALA A 60 7.43 9.46 -9.53
N SER A 61 6.69 8.89 -8.60
CA SER A 61 6.50 9.46 -7.27
C SER A 61 7.85 9.62 -6.54
N ASN A 62 8.13 10.84 -6.12
CA ASN A 62 9.29 11.25 -5.33
C ASN A 62 9.10 12.69 -4.83
N TYR A 63 9.87 13.09 -3.81
CA TYR A 63 9.85 14.42 -3.19
C TYR A 63 9.89 15.65 -4.11
N SER A 64 10.24 15.53 -5.40
CA SER A 64 10.24 16.67 -6.33
C SER A 64 8.99 16.76 -7.20
N THR A 65 8.21 15.69 -7.30
CA THR A 65 7.04 15.57 -8.19
C THR A 65 5.76 15.10 -7.48
N ASP A 66 5.89 14.64 -6.24
CA ASP A 66 4.85 14.22 -5.30
C ASP A 66 5.43 14.51 -3.90
N HIS A 67 5.16 15.72 -3.42
CA HIS A 67 5.85 16.30 -2.26
C HIS A 67 5.45 15.64 -0.95
N ASP A 68 4.19 15.26 -0.79
CA ASP A 68 3.65 14.61 0.39
C ASP A 68 3.56 13.08 0.31
N SER A 69 3.82 12.52 -0.88
CA SER A 69 3.84 11.08 -1.15
C SER A 69 2.47 10.40 -1.10
N ASP A 70 1.42 11.08 -1.55
CA ASP A 70 0.07 10.53 -1.66
C ASP A 70 -0.23 9.83 -3.01
N GLY A 71 0.72 9.86 -3.95
CA GLY A 71 0.58 9.26 -5.29
C GLY A 71 0.01 10.21 -6.35
N CYS A 72 -0.35 11.44 -5.98
CA CYS A 72 -0.75 12.47 -6.92
C CYS A 72 0.45 13.30 -7.40
N GLN A 73 0.46 13.62 -8.70
CA GLN A 73 1.48 14.50 -9.24
C GLN A 73 1.22 15.97 -8.85
N ASP A 74 2.19 16.61 -8.16
CA ASP A 74 2.18 18.05 -7.83
C ASP A 74 1.88 18.94 -9.06
N ASN A 75 2.39 18.53 -10.22
CA ASN A 75 2.18 19.23 -11.49
C ASN A 75 0.87 18.80 -12.17
N GLY A 76 -0.26 19.06 -11.51
CA GLY A 76 -1.58 19.16 -12.14
C GLY A 76 -2.63 18.14 -11.71
N GLU A 77 -2.29 17.20 -10.83
CA GLU A 77 -3.25 16.23 -10.27
C GLU A 77 -3.54 16.54 -8.82
N ASP A 78 -2.49 16.84 -8.08
CA ASP A 78 -2.57 17.39 -6.74
C ASP A 78 -2.92 18.89 -6.80
N THR A 79 -3.69 19.33 -5.82
CA THR A 79 -4.06 20.74 -5.63
C THR A 79 -3.76 21.25 -4.22
N ASP A 80 -3.11 20.42 -3.40
CA ASP A 80 -2.70 20.65 -2.01
C ASP A 80 -1.39 19.88 -1.80
N ASP A 81 -0.30 20.34 -2.43
CA ASP A 81 0.97 19.59 -2.58
C ASP A 81 1.61 19.13 -1.24
N ASP A 82 1.20 19.69 -0.09
CA ASP A 82 1.70 19.31 1.24
C ASP A 82 0.62 18.73 2.19
N ASN A 83 -0.60 18.55 1.67
CA ASN A 83 -1.78 18.01 2.33
C ASN A 83 -2.09 18.68 3.70
N ASP A 84 -1.86 19.99 3.80
CA ASP A 84 -2.16 20.75 5.00
C ASP A 84 -3.64 21.18 5.12
N GLY A 85 -4.42 21.00 4.03
CA GLY A 85 -5.83 21.34 3.94
C GLY A 85 -6.12 22.72 3.31
N LEU A 86 -5.11 23.42 2.80
CA LEU A 86 -5.22 24.68 2.07
C LEU A 86 -4.68 24.53 0.64
N LEU A 87 -5.59 24.57 -0.33
CA LEU A 87 -5.22 24.44 -1.74
C LEU A 87 -4.09 25.38 -2.16
N ASP A 88 -3.18 24.92 -3.04
CA ASP A 88 -2.00 25.66 -3.52
C ASP A 88 -2.32 27.07 -4.03
N ALA A 89 -3.51 27.23 -4.62
CA ALA A 89 -3.97 28.52 -5.16
C ALA A 89 -4.24 29.57 -4.07
N PHE A 90 -4.40 29.15 -2.83
CA PHE A 90 -4.69 29.97 -1.66
C PHE A 90 -3.61 29.87 -0.58
N ASP A 91 -2.62 29.00 -0.76
CA ASP A 91 -1.49 28.85 0.15
C ASP A 91 -0.27 29.70 -0.27
N ASP A 92 0.31 30.38 0.72
CA ASP A 92 1.56 31.12 0.56
C ASP A 92 2.78 30.18 0.52
N CYS A 93 2.62 28.93 0.99
CA CYS A 93 3.66 27.91 1.02
C CYS A 93 3.22 26.55 0.44
N PRO A 94 2.79 26.46 -0.84
CA PRO A 94 2.15 25.24 -1.40
C PRO A 94 2.90 23.92 -1.17
N LYS A 95 4.24 23.96 -1.16
CA LYS A 95 5.09 22.81 -0.79
C LYS A 95 5.68 23.00 0.59
N GLY A 96 4.82 23.11 1.59
CA GLY A 96 5.18 23.43 2.96
C GLY A 96 5.64 22.22 3.77
N ASP A 97 5.51 22.36 5.08
CA ASP A 97 5.96 21.33 6.02
C ASP A 97 4.92 20.20 6.09
N LEU A 98 5.31 19.00 5.68
CA LEU A 98 4.48 17.80 5.80
C LEU A 98 4.09 17.49 7.25
N ASN A 99 2.89 16.94 7.47
CA ASN A 99 2.27 16.65 8.78
C ASN A 99 1.88 17.91 9.57
N TRP A 100 1.67 19.02 8.89
CA TRP A 100 1.02 20.19 9.43
C TRP A 100 -0.43 20.29 8.94
N SER A 101 -1.21 21.19 9.52
CA SER A 101 -2.53 21.51 8.98
C SER A 101 -2.79 22.99 9.10
N SER A 102 -3.17 23.59 7.97
CA SER A 102 -3.56 24.98 7.85
C SER A 102 -4.73 25.32 8.78
N ASN A 103 -4.65 26.46 9.48
CA ASN A 103 -5.72 26.95 10.35
C ASN A 103 -5.84 28.47 10.20
N SER A 104 -7.00 29.03 10.53
CA SER A 104 -7.27 30.48 10.54
C SER A 104 -6.31 31.38 11.34
N THR A 105 -5.31 30.82 12.02
CA THR A 105 -4.34 31.53 12.87
C THR A 105 -2.88 31.43 12.41
N THR A 106 -2.59 30.58 11.43
CA THR A 106 -1.25 30.15 11.02
C THR A 106 -1.30 29.87 9.55
#